data_AF-A0A8J7AFW4-F1
#
_entry.id   AF-A0A8J7AFW4-F1
#
_cell.length_a   1.000
_cell.length_b   1.000
_cell.length_c   1.000
_cell.angle_alpha   90.00
_cell.angle_beta   90.00
_cell.angle_gamma   90.00
#
_symmetry.space_group_name_H-M   'P 1'
#
loop_
_entity.id
_entity.type
_entity.pdbx_description
1 polymer ?
#
loop_
_entity_poly.entity_id
_entity_poly.type
_entity_poly.pdbx_seq_one_letter_code
_entity_poly.pdbx_strand_id
1 'polypeptide(L)' 'MDLGTGPAVSVDLSDIIAQTDVELQRLGWGVNQGREFLEKTYSKRSRHDLTDDELLEFLLYLETQPAPGSP' A
#
# COMPACT_ATOMS: atom_id res chain seq x y z
N MET A 1 -21.71 -28.69 -16.80
CA MET A 1 -20.91 -28.60 -15.56
C MET A 1 -19.90 -27.52 -15.82
N ASP A 2 -20.25 -26.30 -15.41
CA ASP A 2 -19.37 -25.14 -15.48
C ASP A 2 -18.42 -25.23 -14.29
N LEU A 3 -17.15 -25.52 -14.55
CA LEU A 3 -16.12 -25.68 -13.53
C LEU A 3 -15.25 -24.42 -13.52
N GLY A 4 -15.36 -23.63 -12.45
CA GLY A 4 -14.19 -22.97 -11.88
C GLY A 4 -14.14 -21.45 -11.97
N THR A 5 -15.12 -20.74 -11.42
CA THR A 5 -14.83 -19.46 -10.75
C THR A 5 -14.82 -19.72 -9.25
N GLY A 6 -13.75 -20.33 -8.75
CA GLY A 6 -13.44 -20.18 -7.32
C GLY A 6 -13.08 -18.72 -7.07
N PRO A 7 -13.46 -18.10 -5.95
CA PRO A 7 -12.94 -16.79 -5.62
C PRO A 7 -11.48 -17.00 -5.26
N ALA A 8 -10.59 -16.92 -6.26
CA ALA A 8 -9.28 -16.39 -5.97
C ALA A 8 -9.58 -14.99 -5.42
N VAL A 9 -9.37 -14.81 -4.12
CA VAL A 9 -9.35 -13.51 -3.47
C VAL A 9 -8.24 -12.70 -4.14
N SER A 10 -8.52 -12.19 -5.34
CA SER A 10 -7.72 -11.17 -5.97
C SER A 10 -7.87 -9.99 -5.05
N VAL A 11 -6.82 -9.68 -4.29
CA VAL A 11 -6.78 -8.44 -3.54
C VAL A 11 -7.03 -7.33 -4.56
N ASP A 12 -8.16 -6.63 -4.43
CA ASP A 12 -8.49 -5.56 -5.36
C ASP A 12 -7.45 -4.46 -5.16
N LEU A 13 -6.74 -4.08 -6.21
CA LEU A 13 -5.73 -3.02 -6.16
C LEU A 13 -6.32 -1.72 -5.59
N SER A 14 -7.62 -1.50 -5.82
CA SER A 14 -8.38 -0.37 -5.26
C SER A 14 -8.43 -0.43 -3.73
N ASP A 15 -8.61 -1.62 -3.16
CA ASP A 15 -8.63 -1.83 -1.70
C ASP A 15 -7.24 -1.62 -1.10
N ILE A 16 -6.17 -2.06 -1.77
CA ILE A 16 -4.79 -1.85 -1.31
C ILE A 16 -4.44 -0.36 -1.32
N ILE A 17 -4.82 0.36 -2.39
CA ILE A 17 -4.63 1.82 -2.47
C ILE A 17 -5.36 2.50 -1.31
N ALA A 18 -6.63 2.14 -1.07
CA ALA A 18 -7.44 2.71 0.00
C ALA A 18 -6.84 2.43 1.39
N GLN A 19 -6.40 1.19 1.65
CA GLN A 19 -5.75 0.83 2.92
C GLN A 19 -4.41 1.56 3.08
N THR A 20 -3.64 1.71 2.00
CA THR A 20 -2.39 2.49 2.03
C THR A 20 -2.65 3.95 2.41
N ASP A 21 -3.75 4.55 1.95
CA ASP A 21 -4.15 5.90 2.38
C ASP A 21 -4.49 5.97 3.87
N VAL A 22 -5.19 4.96 4.40
CA VAL A 22 -5.49 4.84 5.83
C VAL A 22 -4.21 4.75 6.65
N GLU A 23 -3.25 3.93 6.23
CA GLU A 23 -1.98 3.76 6.95
C GLU A 23 -1.09 5.01 6.90
N LEU A 24 -1.02 5.69 5.75
CA LEU A 24 -0.32 6.98 5.65
C LEU A 24 -0.91 8.02 6.61
N GLN A 25 -2.25 8.08 6.71
CA GLN A 25 -2.93 8.95 7.66
C GLN A 25 -2.66 8.56 9.11
N ARG A 26 -2.73 7.26 9.46
CA ARG A 26 -2.43 6.74 10.80
C ARG A 26 -1.02 7.13 11.25
N LEU A 27 -0.06 7.06 10.35
CA LEU A 27 1.33 7.42 10.61
C LEU A 27 1.59 8.93 10.60
N GLY A 28 0.60 9.74 10.19
CA GLY A 28 0.78 11.17 9.97
C GLY A 28 1.73 11.50 8.82
N TRP A 29 1.93 10.57 7.89
CA TRP A 29 2.79 10.78 6.73
C TRP A 29 2.12 11.71 5.74
N GLY A 30 2.79 12.82 5.44
CA GLY A 30 2.38 13.73 4.38
C GLY A 30 2.69 13.17 2.99
N VAL A 31 2.03 13.72 1.96
CA VAL A 31 2.23 13.34 0.54
C VAL A 31 3.69 13.37 0.12
N ASN A 32 4.46 14.38 0.58
CA ASN A 32 5.88 14.49 0.24
C ASN A 32 6.71 13.34 0.84
N GLN A 33 6.42 12.93 2.08
CA GLN A 33 7.14 11.84 2.74
C GLN A 33 6.81 10.50 2.08
N GLY A 34 5.53 10.26 1.77
CA GLY A 34 5.13 9.08 0.98
C GLY A 34 5.84 9.04 -0.37
N ARG A 35 5.82 10.14 -1.13
CA ARG A 35 6.53 10.21 -2.43
C ARG A 35 8.03 9.97 -2.29
N GLU A 36 8.68 10.58 -1.30
CA GLU A 36 10.11 10.39 -1.08
C GLU A 36 10.46 8.93 -0.78
N PHE A 37 9.63 8.23 0.00
CA PHE A 37 9.78 6.80 0.22
C PHE A 37 9.65 6.01 -1.09
N LEU A 38 8.63 6.29 -1.90
CA LEU A 38 8.41 5.59 -3.17
C LEU A 38 9.56 5.81 -4.16
N GLU A 39 10.08 7.04 -4.23
CA GLU A 39 11.22 7.38 -5.09
C GLU A 39 12.49 6.67 -4.63
N LYS A 40 12.73 6.56 -3.32
CA LYS A 40 13.91 5.90 -2.77
C LYS A 40 13.85 4.38 -2.85
N THR A 41 12.69 3.78 -2.64
CA THR A 41 12.52 2.32 -2.54
C THR A 41 12.23 1.67 -3.89
N TYR A 42 11.39 2.30 -4.72
CA TYR A 42 10.90 1.73 -5.98
C TYR A 42 11.27 2.56 -7.22
N SER A 43 11.91 3.72 -7.04
CA SER A 43 12.14 4.69 -8.13
C SER A 43 10.85 5.19 -8.81
N LYS A 44 9.73 5.20 -8.08
CA LYS A 44 8.39 5.62 -8.57
C LYS A 44 7.91 6.89 -7.87
N ARG A 45 7.03 7.65 -8.53
CA ARG A 45 6.52 8.93 -7.99
C ARG A 45 5.11 8.83 -7.40
N SER A 46 4.37 7.79 -7.75
CA SER A 46 3.00 7.55 -7.29
C SER A 46 2.79 6.07 -6.97
N ARG A 47 1.85 5.79 -6.05
CA ARG A 47 1.38 4.42 -5.77
C ARG A 47 0.75 3.75 -7.00
N HIS A 48 0.21 4.55 -7.91
CA HIS A 48 -0.34 4.06 -9.19
C HIS A 48 0.74 3.62 -10.19
N ASP A 49 2.01 3.96 -9.94
CA ASP A 49 3.14 3.53 -10.77
C ASP A 49 3.79 2.23 -10.24
N LEU A 50 3.32 1.73 -9.09
CA LEU A 50 3.82 0.51 -8.45
C LEU A 50 3.21 -0.72 -9.12
N THR A 51 3.96 -1.81 -9.14
CA THR A 51 3.37 -3.13 -9.40
C THR A 51 2.50 -3.57 -8.21
N ASP A 52 1.66 -4.58 -8.42
CA ASP A 52 0.81 -5.16 -7.38
C ASP A 52 1.65 -5.61 -6.16
N ASP A 53 2.79 -6.27 -6.41
CA ASP A 53 3.72 -6.72 -5.38
C ASP A 53 4.37 -5.53 -4.64
N GLU A 54 4.84 -4.51 -5.36
CA GLU A 54 5.44 -3.31 -4.77
C GLU A 54 4.42 -2.54 -3.91
N LEU A 55 3.16 -2.48 -4.34
CA LEU A 55 2.10 -1.83 -3.59
C LEU A 55 1.74 -2.61 -2.31
N LEU A 56 1.70 -3.95 -2.38
CA LEU A 56 1.53 -4.80 -1.20
C LEU A 56 2.69 -4.66 -0.22
N GLU A 57 3.93 -4.71 -0.70
CA GLU A 57 5.13 -4.48 0.12
C GLU A 57 5.09 -3.12 0.80
N PHE A 58 4.66 -2.09 0.08
CA PHE A 58 4.54 -0.75 0.64
C PHE A 58 3.49 -0.70 1.75
N LEU A 59 2.31 -1.28 1.53
CA LEU A 59 1.27 -1.38 2.56
C LEU A 59 1.78 -2.11 3.81
N LEU A 60 2.37 -3.30 3.64
CA LEU A 60 2.93 -4.08 4.74
C LEU A 60 4.00 -3.30 5.51
N TYR A 61 4.86 -2.57 4.80
CA TYR A 61 5.85 -1.71 5.44
C TYR A 61 5.18 -0.64 6.33
N LEU A 62 4.14 0.04 5.85
CA LEU A 62 3.43 1.05 6.65
C LEU A 62 2.77 0.44 7.89
N GLU A 63 2.13 -0.72 7.77
CA GLU A 63 1.50 -1.43 8.89
C GLU A 63 2.50 -1.78 10.01
N THR A 64 3.77 -2.05 9.66
CA THR A 64 4.82 -2.31 10.66
C THR A 64 5.34 -1.06 11.37
N GLN A 65 5.02 0.14 10.88
CA GLN A 65 5.50 1.37 11.49
C GLN A 65 4.67 1.75 12.74
N PRO A 66 5.32 2.17 13.83
CA PRO A 66 4.61 2.65 15.01
C PRO A 66 3.91 3.98 14.69
N ALA A 67 2.63 4.10 15.08
CA ALA A 67 1.93 5.38 14.96
C ALA A 67 2.52 6.40 15.95
N PRO A 68 2.54 7.70 15.60
CA PRO A 68 2.96 8.75 16.53
C PRO A 68 2.14 8.68 17.82
N GLY A 69 2.80 8.48 18.96
CA GLY A 69 2.15 8.40 20.27
C GLY A 69 1.62 7.02 20.67
N SER A 70 1.87 5.97 19.89
CA SER A 70 1.75 4.59 20.39
C SER A 70 3.03 4.20 21.17
N PRO A 71 2.91 3.71 22.42
CA PRO A 71 4.05 3.36 23.27
C PRO A 71 4.82 2.12 22.80
#